data_AF-A0AAV0W510-F1
#
_entry.id   AF-A0AAV0W510-F1
#
_cell.length_a   1.000
_cell.length_b   1.000
_cell.length_c   1.000
_cell.angle_alpha   90.00
_cell.angle_beta   90.00
_cell.angle_gamma   90.00
#
_symmetry.space_group_name_H-M   'P 1'
#
loop_
_entity.id
_entity.type
_entity.pdbx_description
1 polymer ?
#
loop_
_entity_poly.entity_id
_entity_poly.type
_entity_poly.pdbx_seq_one_letter_code
_entity_poly.pdbx_strand_id
1 'polypeptide(L)'
;MRCLMVFDNLNDIVFMKCDTKFCMHIRKIGISQDLIKPTENEKEDCDKIDPDLILQIFSPMVTSQRIMNCHFSNRYSSMQCQNGTNIVFDEYLNHLFIYIGDKEVSWQQKVLSVSILFIKRICGSDVSLLKYSRRRRFLVSKLLDVWLKRSNEEQCVLIEAVEQLTVSAELSTAALTAAKTAAEKMKAKSAFSRVHILIMVRQKFLTLYSSRNATDLCAGDTLFLALLAEAIQTVDPEPKDKSDLDVIIVEKDNSLQLENDVPMPRNKINSLLILLGQHGLKLNAVHLSYITDGVPLFIIHEIGNDVFNSSVIDSLTSFCTIQEIQIRGTVDREALKIAYDTVDSSMKKIIDLFKKKNAPFAPTRSVLAIITTLATRWEPLKKKYLDYFKNNDSSSLIAIESSNMNIICSLKDLHHHCMLNESLIDNYTKEAVSEASAIVAVMLRDYTSFFEVKAMNNFTMRSRSTLNINKYLEEFPGLVHFIYVDRMSHRMIAPGLEFASQETLELTKKKVWSMIDFSRQHLRDGHFIVLWKDNTFTYSYFLWFEDQSGTSLKPRVQPTASELFPGILNGDYYEKLLEQCFPRMPKGKVRCYELFCVHLGLATASCVLEHSRRLSATVWEVTGRPSNLLDLF
;
A
#
# COMPACT_ATOMS: atom_id res chain seq x y z
N MET A 1 -7.07 -14.79 17.69
CA MET A 1 -7.80 -15.27 16.51
C MET A 1 -7.75 -14.19 15.45
N ARG A 2 -7.52 -14.52 14.17
CA ARG A 2 -7.41 -13.55 13.08
C ARG A 2 -7.98 -14.11 11.79
N CYS A 3 -8.80 -13.34 11.09
CA CYS A 3 -9.25 -13.67 9.74
C CYS A 3 -9.53 -12.43 8.90
N LEU A 4 -9.08 -12.44 7.65
CA LEU A 4 -9.45 -11.51 6.60
C LEU A 4 -10.29 -12.27 5.56
N MET A 5 -11.47 -11.76 5.22
CA MET A 5 -12.35 -12.29 4.19
C MET A 5 -12.74 -11.21 3.20
N VAL A 6 -12.90 -11.60 1.94
CA VAL A 6 -13.36 -10.73 0.86
C VAL A 6 -14.51 -11.42 0.14
N PHE A 7 -15.66 -10.78 0.11
CA PHE A 7 -16.87 -11.26 -0.57
C PHE A 7 -17.16 -10.42 -1.80
N ASP A 8 -17.53 -11.04 -2.92
CA ASP A 8 -18.01 -10.33 -4.10
C ASP A 8 -19.49 -9.99 -4.00
N ASN A 9 -20.03 -9.27 -4.99
CA ASN A 9 -21.44 -8.88 -5.11
C ASN A 9 -22.44 -10.04 -5.06
N LEU A 10 -22.03 -11.29 -5.26
CA LEU A 10 -22.90 -12.47 -5.17
C LEU A 10 -22.84 -13.14 -3.79
N ASN A 11 -22.09 -12.56 -2.85
CA ASN A 11 -21.76 -13.10 -1.54
C ASN A 11 -20.83 -14.32 -1.59
N ASP A 12 -20.11 -14.53 -2.69
CA ASP A 12 -19.12 -15.59 -2.77
C ASP A 12 -17.76 -15.12 -2.25
N ILE A 13 -17.02 -16.04 -1.63
CA ILE A 13 -15.68 -15.75 -1.10
C ILE A 13 -14.67 -15.62 -2.25
N VAL A 14 -14.00 -14.48 -2.32
CA VAL A 14 -12.97 -14.13 -3.32
C VAL A 14 -11.56 -14.31 -2.80
N PHE A 15 -11.38 -14.10 -1.50
CA PHE A 15 -10.13 -14.26 -0.79
C PHE A 15 -10.43 -14.50 0.69
N MET A 16 -9.74 -15.47 1.30
CA MET A 16 -9.77 -15.64 2.74
C MET A 16 -8.38 -15.99 3.26
N LYS A 17 -7.98 -15.34 4.34
CA LYS A 17 -6.74 -15.61 5.07
C LYS A 17 -7.05 -15.70 6.55
N CYS A 18 -6.63 -16.75 7.23
CA CYS A 18 -6.96 -16.96 8.65
C CYS A 18 -5.86 -17.68 9.42
N ASP A 19 -5.84 -17.51 10.75
CA ASP A 19 -4.97 -18.29 11.64
C ASP A 19 -5.60 -19.61 12.09
N THR A 20 -4.78 -20.55 12.56
CA THR A 20 -5.23 -21.85 13.11
C THR A 20 -6.30 -21.68 14.20
N LYS A 21 -6.16 -20.65 15.03
CA LYS A 21 -7.12 -20.32 16.11
C LYS A 21 -8.51 -20.01 15.55
N PHE A 22 -8.60 -19.25 14.46
CA PHE A 22 -9.85 -18.98 13.76
C PHE A 22 -10.46 -20.27 13.19
N CYS A 23 -9.65 -21.11 12.56
CA CYS A 23 -10.08 -22.39 12.00
C CYS A 23 -10.74 -23.28 13.07
N MET A 24 -10.08 -23.42 14.22
CA MET A 24 -10.60 -24.19 15.35
C MET A 24 -11.90 -23.60 15.91
N HIS A 25 -12.00 -22.26 15.97
CA HIS A 25 -13.18 -21.59 16.48
C HIS A 25 -14.41 -21.80 15.57
N ILE A 26 -14.24 -21.60 14.27
CA ILE A 26 -15.30 -21.78 13.28
C ILE A 26 -15.78 -23.23 13.22
N ARG A 27 -14.89 -24.21 13.34
CA ARG A 27 -15.27 -25.62 13.40
C ARG A 27 -16.09 -25.95 14.64
N LYS A 28 -15.73 -25.42 15.80
CA LYS A 28 -16.53 -25.57 17.03
C LYS A 28 -17.94 -25.01 16.83
N ILE A 29 -18.06 -23.86 16.18
CA ILE A 29 -19.36 -23.27 15.82
C ILE A 29 -20.11 -24.21 14.87
N GLY A 30 -19.47 -24.70 13.80
CA GLY A 30 -20.07 -25.62 12.83
C GLY A 30 -20.60 -26.91 13.46
N ILE A 31 -19.85 -27.50 14.41
CA ILE A 31 -20.30 -28.68 15.17
C ILE A 31 -21.48 -28.33 16.08
N SER A 32 -21.41 -27.19 16.78
CA SER A 32 -22.49 -26.77 17.69
C SER A 32 -23.80 -26.42 16.98
N GLN A 33 -23.74 -26.10 15.69
CA GLN A 33 -24.88 -25.77 14.84
C GLN A 33 -25.30 -26.94 13.92
N ASP A 34 -24.75 -28.14 14.15
CA ASP A 34 -25.00 -29.34 13.33
C ASP A 34 -24.70 -29.18 11.83
N LEU A 35 -23.84 -28.22 11.47
CA LEU A 35 -23.40 -27.98 10.09
C LEU A 35 -22.33 -28.98 9.65
N ILE A 36 -21.52 -29.48 10.59
CA ILE A 36 -20.45 -30.46 10.36
C ILE A 36 -20.51 -31.52 11.45
N LYS A 37 -20.26 -32.78 11.06
CA LYS A 37 -20.17 -33.90 12.01
C LYS A 37 -18.81 -33.88 12.72
N PRO A 38 -18.76 -34.16 14.04
CA PRO A 38 -17.50 -34.31 14.75
C PRO A 38 -16.69 -35.47 14.13
N THR A 39 -15.47 -35.19 13.69
CA THR A 39 -14.52 -36.21 13.21
C THR A 39 -13.74 -36.80 14.38
N GLU A 40 -13.36 -38.08 14.29
CA GLU A 40 -12.66 -38.81 15.36
C GLU A 40 -11.26 -38.23 15.68
N ASN A 41 -10.65 -37.49 14.73
CA ASN A 41 -9.34 -36.83 14.88
C ASN A 41 -9.45 -35.30 14.74
N GLU A 42 -9.88 -34.59 15.79
CA GLU A 42 -10.00 -33.11 15.79
C GLU A 42 -8.68 -32.36 15.47
N LYS A 43 -7.52 -33.00 15.66
CA LYS A 43 -6.19 -32.39 15.49
C LYS A 43 -5.63 -32.48 14.06
N GLU A 44 -5.95 -33.53 13.30
CA GLU A 44 -5.29 -33.77 12.00
C GLU A 44 -5.82 -32.89 10.87
N ASP A 45 -7.04 -32.37 11.00
CA ASP A 45 -7.70 -31.63 9.92
C ASP A 45 -7.62 -30.10 10.07
N CYS A 46 -6.94 -29.55 11.10
CA CYS A 46 -6.98 -28.12 11.46
C CYS A 46 -6.58 -27.12 10.35
N ASP A 47 -5.97 -27.63 9.28
CA ASP A 47 -5.43 -26.84 8.16
C ASP A 47 -6.44 -26.58 7.03
N LYS A 48 -7.65 -27.15 7.08
CA LYS A 48 -8.66 -26.98 6.03
C LYS A 48 -10.00 -26.52 6.58
N ILE A 49 -10.61 -25.55 5.94
CA ILE A 49 -11.99 -25.15 6.22
C ILE A 49 -12.78 -25.26 4.93
N ASP A 50 -13.97 -25.86 5.02
CA ASP A 50 -14.92 -25.89 3.91
C ASP A 50 -15.45 -24.47 3.64
N PRO A 51 -15.30 -23.93 2.42
CA PRO A 51 -15.91 -22.65 2.03
C PRO A 51 -17.41 -22.59 2.31
N ASP A 52 -18.15 -23.69 2.17
CA ASP A 52 -19.60 -23.73 2.37
C ASP A 52 -19.96 -23.47 3.84
N LEU A 53 -19.15 -23.97 4.78
CA LEU A 53 -19.31 -23.67 6.20
C LEU A 53 -19.15 -22.17 6.48
N ILE A 54 -18.14 -21.54 5.88
CA ILE A 54 -17.90 -20.11 6.04
C ILE A 54 -19.08 -19.32 5.47
N LEU A 55 -19.57 -19.68 4.29
CA LEU A 55 -20.74 -19.05 3.68
C LEU A 55 -21.98 -19.18 4.58
N GLN A 56 -22.26 -20.36 5.13
CA GLN A 56 -23.41 -20.57 6.00
C GLN A 56 -23.35 -19.71 7.28
N ILE A 57 -22.18 -19.61 7.90
CA ILE A 57 -22.00 -18.84 9.14
C ILE A 57 -22.06 -17.33 8.88
N PHE A 58 -21.44 -16.85 7.80
CA PHE A 58 -21.27 -15.41 7.56
C PHE A 58 -22.30 -14.80 6.61
N SER A 59 -23.06 -15.58 5.85
CA SER A 59 -24.11 -15.07 4.95
C SER A 59 -25.13 -14.17 5.66
N PRO A 60 -25.62 -14.46 6.87
CA PRO A 60 -26.52 -13.55 7.58
C PRO A 60 -25.88 -12.19 7.87
N MET A 61 -24.59 -12.17 8.23
CA MET A 61 -23.85 -10.95 8.53
C MET A 61 -23.58 -10.12 7.27
N VAL A 62 -23.14 -10.76 6.18
CA VAL A 62 -22.92 -10.11 4.88
C VAL A 62 -24.24 -9.54 4.34
N THR A 63 -25.31 -10.32 4.41
CA THR A 63 -26.67 -9.88 4.02
C THR A 63 -27.13 -8.69 4.87
N SER A 64 -26.93 -8.74 6.19
CA SER A 64 -27.27 -7.63 7.09
C SER A 64 -26.53 -6.34 6.71
N GLN A 65 -25.21 -6.40 6.51
CA GLN A 65 -24.39 -5.24 6.12
C GLN A 65 -24.89 -4.64 4.80
N ARG A 66 -25.28 -5.48 3.83
CA ARG A 66 -25.81 -5.02 2.53
C ARG A 66 -27.18 -4.39 2.65
N ILE A 67 -28.10 -4.99 3.41
CA ILE A 67 -29.42 -4.41 3.66
C ILE A 67 -29.26 -3.05 4.32
N MET A 68 -28.38 -2.94 5.32
CA MET A 68 -28.09 -1.71 6.03
C MET A 68 -27.52 -0.62 5.13
N ASN A 69 -26.64 -1.00 4.19
CA ASN A 69 -26.17 -0.11 3.14
C ASN A 69 -27.32 0.36 2.22
N CYS A 70 -28.06 -0.58 1.64
CA CYS A 70 -28.96 -0.30 0.52
C CYS A 70 -30.27 0.37 0.96
N HIS A 71 -30.82 -0.02 2.11
CA HIS A 71 -32.09 0.49 2.60
C HIS A 71 -31.93 1.67 3.56
N PHE A 72 -30.85 1.72 4.33
CA PHE A 72 -30.70 2.71 5.41
C PHE A 72 -29.55 3.69 5.18
N SER A 73 -28.72 3.50 4.15
CA SER A 73 -27.49 4.28 3.92
C SER A 73 -26.59 4.35 5.16
N ASN A 74 -26.64 3.32 6.01
CA ASN A 74 -25.97 3.28 7.30
C ASN A 74 -25.22 1.95 7.44
N ARG A 75 -23.99 1.91 6.95
CA ARG A 75 -23.14 0.72 6.98
C ARG A 75 -22.50 0.59 8.36
N TYR A 76 -22.34 -0.64 8.85
CA TYR A 76 -21.49 -0.89 10.01
C TYR A 76 -20.03 -0.65 9.63
N SER A 77 -19.29 0.08 10.47
CA SER A 77 -17.83 0.17 10.37
C SER A 77 -17.13 -0.90 11.20
N SER A 78 -17.76 -1.32 12.29
CA SER A 78 -17.28 -2.37 13.18
C SER A 78 -18.39 -2.95 14.06
N MET A 79 -18.15 -4.13 14.61
CA MET A 79 -18.96 -4.81 15.62
C MET A 79 -18.03 -5.41 16.68
N GLN A 80 -18.45 -5.37 17.93
CA GLN A 80 -17.76 -6.04 19.03
C GLN A 80 -18.65 -7.15 19.61
N CYS A 81 -18.11 -8.35 19.66
CA CYS A 81 -18.76 -9.52 20.25
C CYS A 81 -18.59 -9.52 21.79
N GLN A 82 -19.46 -10.23 22.50
CA GLN A 82 -19.42 -10.32 23.98
C GLN A 82 -18.11 -10.91 24.52
N ASN A 83 -17.43 -11.74 23.74
CA ASN A 83 -16.14 -12.34 24.09
C ASN A 83 -14.94 -11.40 23.83
N GLY A 84 -15.18 -10.16 23.41
CA GLY A 84 -14.14 -9.18 23.10
C GLY A 84 -13.56 -9.25 21.68
N THR A 85 -14.00 -10.21 20.84
CA THR A 85 -13.63 -10.26 19.43
C THR A 85 -14.26 -9.08 18.69
N ASN A 86 -13.44 -8.37 17.92
CA ASN A 86 -13.87 -7.27 17.06
C ASN A 86 -13.94 -7.73 15.61
N ILE A 87 -14.94 -7.22 14.89
CA ILE A 87 -15.16 -7.42 13.46
C ILE A 87 -15.21 -6.04 12.83
N VAL A 88 -14.42 -5.80 11.80
CA VAL A 88 -14.39 -4.52 11.08
C VAL A 88 -14.72 -4.73 9.61
N PHE A 89 -15.41 -3.75 9.04
CA PHE A 89 -15.95 -3.82 7.68
C PHE A 89 -15.45 -2.65 6.85
N ASP A 90 -15.17 -2.90 5.59
CA ASP A 90 -14.85 -1.89 4.58
C ASP A 90 -15.26 -2.41 3.20
N GLU A 91 -15.35 -1.55 2.19
CA GLU A 91 -15.81 -1.92 0.85
C GLU A 91 -14.92 -1.31 -0.22
N TYR A 92 -14.57 -2.10 -1.23
CA TYR A 92 -13.80 -1.63 -2.38
C TYR A 92 -14.30 -2.27 -3.67
N LEU A 93 -14.75 -1.44 -4.62
CA LEU A 93 -15.30 -1.87 -5.93
C LEU A 93 -16.34 -2.97 -5.78
N ASN A 94 -17.34 -2.73 -4.93
CA ASN A 94 -18.45 -3.63 -4.59
C ASN A 94 -18.05 -4.96 -3.90
N HIS A 95 -16.79 -5.11 -3.50
CA HIS A 95 -16.34 -6.23 -2.69
C HIS A 95 -16.37 -5.83 -1.21
N LEU A 96 -17.03 -6.64 -0.38
CA LEU A 96 -17.08 -6.44 1.06
C LEU A 96 -15.85 -7.09 1.70
N PHE A 97 -15.07 -6.30 2.42
CA PHE A 97 -13.92 -6.72 3.19
C PHE A 97 -14.31 -6.84 4.66
N ILE A 98 -13.94 -7.95 5.27
CA ILE A 98 -14.21 -8.24 6.69
C ILE A 98 -12.90 -8.67 7.34
N TYR A 99 -12.53 -8.00 8.43
CA TYR A 99 -11.43 -8.44 9.27
C TYR A 99 -11.92 -8.73 10.68
N ILE A 100 -11.53 -9.89 11.21
CA ILE A 100 -11.90 -10.39 12.52
C ILE A 100 -10.64 -10.54 13.35
N GLY A 101 -10.64 -10.03 14.57
CA GLY A 101 -9.59 -10.33 15.53
C GLY A 101 -9.82 -9.76 16.92
N ASP A 102 -8.81 -9.86 17.78
CA ASP A 102 -8.93 -9.52 19.21
C ASP A 102 -8.24 -8.19 19.58
N LYS A 103 -7.64 -7.49 18.61
CA LYS A 103 -7.01 -6.17 18.80
C LYS A 103 -8.03 -5.04 18.77
N GLU A 104 -7.64 -3.83 19.18
CA GLU A 104 -8.49 -2.64 19.08
C GLU A 104 -9.02 -2.39 17.66
N VAL A 105 -10.25 -1.87 17.57
CA VAL A 105 -10.96 -1.60 16.31
C VAL A 105 -10.15 -0.72 15.37
N SER A 106 -9.51 0.33 15.90
CA SER A 106 -8.67 1.27 15.13
C SER A 106 -7.51 0.57 14.41
N TRP A 107 -6.81 -0.32 15.12
CA TRP A 107 -5.73 -1.11 14.53
C TRP A 107 -6.27 -2.06 13.46
N GLN A 108 -7.39 -2.74 13.72
CA GLN A 108 -7.98 -3.67 12.76
C GLN A 108 -8.46 -2.98 11.48
N GLN A 109 -9.09 -1.81 11.61
CA GLN A 109 -9.46 -0.97 10.46
C GLN A 109 -8.22 -0.60 9.64
N LYS A 110 -7.11 -0.25 10.31
CA LYS A 110 -5.83 -0.01 9.62
C LYS A 110 -5.33 -1.24 8.87
N VAL A 111 -5.39 -2.44 9.47
CA VAL A 111 -5.04 -3.69 8.78
C VAL A 111 -5.92 -3.89 7.54
N LEU A 112 -7.22 -3.65 7.67
CA LEU A 112 -8.18 -3.80 6.58
C LEU A 112 -7.88 -2.84 5.42
N SER A 113 -7.62 -1.57 5.72
CA SER A 113 -7.29 -0.57 4.69
C SER A 113 -5.97 -0.88 3.97
N VAL A 114 -4.94 -1.33 4.69
CA VAL A 114 -3.68 -1.78 4.06
C VAL A 114 -3.88 -3.03 3.21
N SER A 115 -4.80 -3.91 3.60
CA SER A 115 -5.17 -5.08 2.79
C SER A 115 -5.82 -4.68 1.47
N ILE A 116 -6.74 -3.71 1.51
CA ILE A 116 -7.36 -3.13 0.31
C ILE A 116 -6.29 -2.49 -0.58
N LEU A 117 -5.32 -1.76 -0.01
CA LEU A 117 -4.20 -1.18 -0.77
C LEU A 117 -3.41 -2.25 -1.52
N PHE A 118 -2.99 -3.32 -0.85
CA PHE A 118 -2.20 -4.37 -1.49
C PHE A 118 -2.98 -5.06 -2.61
N ILE A 119 -4.26 -5.33 -2.39
CA ILE A 119 -5.14 -5.90 -3.42
C ILE A 119 -5.32 -4.92 -4.56
N LYS A 120 -5.51 -3.63 -4.29
CA LYS A 120 -5.60 -2.58 -5.31
C LYS A 120 -4.33 -2.47 -6.15
N ARG A 121 -3.14 -2.62 -5.57
CA ARG A 121 -1.86 -2.57 -6.29
C ARG A 121 -1.58 -3.84 -7.10
N ILE A 122 -1.96 -5.01 -6.59
CA ILE A 122 -1.71 -6.30 -7.24
C ILE A 122 -2.80 -6.67 -8.25
N CYS A 123 -4.07 -6.39 -7.97
CA CYS A 123 -5.21 -6.81 -8.80
C CYS A 123 -5.90 -5.65 -9.52
N GLY A 124 -5.64 -4.40 -9.11
CA GLY A 124 -6.24 -3.22 -9.73
C GLY A 124 -7.73 -3.09 -9.47
N SER A 125 -8.48 -2.92 -10.55
CA SER A 125 -9.94 -2.79 -10.52
C SER A 125 -10.67 -4.13 -10.55
N ASP A 126 -9.95 -5.25 -10.70
CA ASP A 126 -10.56 -6.58 -10.72
C ASP A 126 -10.05 -7.46 -9.57
N VAL A 127 -10.69 -7.30 -8.41
CA VAL A 127 -10.41 -8.09 -7.19
C VAL A 127 -10.68 -9.59 -7.42
N SER A 128 -11.55 -9.94 -8.37
CA SER A 128 -11.91 -11.34 -8.66
C SER A 128 -10.73 -12.19 -9.16
N LEU A 129 -9.64 -11.55 -9.61
CA LEU A 129 -8.39 -12.21 -9.95
C LEU A 129 -7.76 -12.98 -8.80
N LEU A 130 -8.10 -12.67 -7.55
CA LEU A 130 -7.67 -13.47 -6.41
C LEU A 130 -8.30 -14.87 -6.41
N LYS A 131 -9.47 -15.09 -7.04
CA LYS A 131 -10.06 -16.43 -7.25
C LYS A 131 -9.29 -17.25 -8.29
N TYR A 132 -8.78 -16.60 -9.33
CA TYR A 132 -8.20 -17.30 -10.48
C TYR A 132 -6.66 -17.37 -10.45
N SER A 133 -5.99 -16.39 -9.84
CA SER A 133 -4.52 -16.30 -9.81
C SER A 133 -3.96 -16.66 -8.44
N ARG A 134 -3.51 -17.91 -8.31
CA ARG A 134 -2.84 -18.40 -7.09
C ARG A 134 -1.63 -17.53 -6.73
N ARG A 135 -0.78 -17.17 -7.70
CA ARG A 135 0.41 -16.33 -7.47
C ARG A 135 0.06 -14.99 -6.84
N ARG A 136 -0.97 -14.28 -7.37
CA ARG A 136 -1.44 -13.00 -6.80
C ARG A 136 -2.04 -13.19 -5.41
N ARG A 137 -2.84 -14.24 -5.20
CA ARG A 137 -3.41 -14.61 -3.90
C ARG A 137 -2.35 -14.80 -2.82
N PHE A 138 -1.33 -15.61 -3.10
CA PHE A 138 -0.22 -15.85 -2.17
C PHE A 138 0.64 -14.61 -1.97
N LEU A 139 0.87 -13.81 -3.01
CA LEU A 139 1.61 -12.56 -2.89
C LEU A 139 0.90 -11.56 -1.97
N VAL A 140 -0.41 -11.35 -2.12
CA VAL A 140 -1.20 -10.51 -1.21
C VAL A 140 -1.14 -11.05 0.21
N SER A 141 -1.30 -12.37 0.39
CA SER A 141 -1.15 -13.01 1.70
C SER A 141 0.21 -12.71 2.32
N LYS A 142 1.31 -12.92 1.59
CA LYS A 142 2.66 -12.67 2.10
C LYS A 142 2.96 -11.19 2.33
N LEU A 143 2.47 -10.28 1.49
CA LEU A 143 2.56 -8.84 1.74
C LEU A 143 1.91 -8.45 3.07
N LEU A 144 0.77 -9.04 3.40
CA LEU A 144 0.12 -8.83 4.70
C LEU A 144 0.95 -9.36 5.86
N ASP A 145 1.56 -10.55 5.72
CA ASP A 145 2.45 -11.11 6.75
C ASP A 145 3.66 -10.21 6.99
N VAL A 146 4.32 -9.80 5.91
CA VAL A 146 5.48 -8.91 5.95
C VAL A 146 5.09 -7.59 6.59
N TRP A 147 3.98 -6.96 6.19
CA TRP A 147 3.56 -5.70 6.79
C TRP A 147 3.18 -5.86 8.27
N LEU A 148 2.45 -6.91 8.65
CA LEU A 148 2.10 -7.17 10.06
C LEU A 148 3.35 -7.42 10.91
N LYS A 149 4.34 -8.15 10.39
CA LYS A 149 5.61 -8.39 11.08
C LYS A 149 6.43 -7.10 11.19
N ARG A 150 6.69 -6.44 10.06
CA ARG A 150 7.55 -5.26 9.99
C ARG A 150 6.94 -4.05 10.68
N SER A 151 5.62 -3.89 10.73
CA SER A 151 5.00 -2.86 11.56
C SER A 151 5.24 -3.05 13.06
N ASN A 152 5.54 -4.26 13.53
CA ASN A 152 5.93 -4.54 14.93
C ASN A 152 7.45 -4.51 15.14
N GLU A 153 8.25 -4.45 14.08
CA GLU A 153 9.72 -4.53 14.14
C GLU A 153 10.41 -3.21 13.76
N GLU A 154 9.92 -2.56 12.71
CA GLU A 154 10.54 -1.46 12.02
C GLU A 154 9.72 -0.18 12.17
N GLN A 155 10.37 0.86 12.69
CA GLN A 155 9.74 2.15 12.97
C GLN A 155 9.21 2.80 11.68
N CYS A 156 9.90 2.62 10.56
CA CYS A 156 9.54 3.21 9.27
C CYS A 156 8.24 2.64 8.69
N VAL A 157 8.02 1.33 8.84
CA VAL A 157 6.77 0.68 8.42
C VAL A 157 5.63 1.07 9.35
N LEU A 158 5.87 1.15 10.66
CA LEU A 158 4.86 1.62 11.60
C LEU A 158 4.41 3.05 11.29
N ILE A 159 5.37 3.98 11.15
CA ILE A 159 5.16 5.42 10.93
C ILE A 159 4.71 5.73 9.49
N GLU A 160 4.86 4.75 8.59
CA GLU A 160 4.61 4.87 7.16
C GLU A 160 5.39 6.06 6.59
N ALA A 161 6.71 5.99 6.74
CA ALA A 161 7.66 6.93 6.18
C ALA A 161 8.87 6.16 5.65
N VAL A 162 9.53 6.70 4.64
CA VAL A 162 10.68 6.06 4.00
C VAL A 162 11.95 6.47 4.72
N GLU A 163 12.59 5.52 5.41
CA GLU A 163 13.86 5.77 6.07
C GLU A 163 14.99 5.96 5.05
N GLN A 164 15.74 7.05 5.19
CA GLN A 164 16.89 7.35 4.34
C GLN A 164 18.14 6.66 4.88
N LEU A 165 18.84 5.89 4.05
CA LEU A 165 20.14 5.35 4.41
C LEU A 165 21.20 6.48 4.42
N THR A 166 21.90 6.61 5.53
CA THR A 166 23.03 7.55 5.67
C THR A 166 24.30 6.94 5.08
N VAL A 167 24.83 7.57 4.04
CA VAL A 167 26.01 7.13 3.29
C VAL A 167 26.93 8.32 2.99
N SER A 168 28.20 8.04 2.69
CA SER A 168 29.14 9.04 2.19
C SER A 168 28.67 9.64 0.86
N ALA A 169 29.06 10.90 0.58
CA ALA A 169 28.76 11.55 -0.69
C ALA A 169 29.24 10.74 -1.90
N GLU A 170 30.44 10.15 -1.84
CA GLU A 170 31.00 9.29 -2.91
C GLU A 170 30.12 8.09 -3.23
N LEU A 171 29.67 7.35 -2.21
CA LEU A 171 28.73 6.25 -2.40
C LEU A 171 27.38 6.72 -2.96
N SER A 172 26.86 7.86 -2.48
CA SER A 172 25.62 8.43 -3.01
C SER A 172 25.73 8.77 -4.49
N THR A 173 26.85 9.37 -4.93
CA THR A 173 27.06 9.71 -6.34
C THR A 173 27.32 8.47 -7.20
N ALA A 174 28.06 7.49 -6.70
CA ALA A 174 28.27 6.20 -7.37
C ALA A 174 26.94 5.45 -7.59
N ALA A 175 26.09 5.36 -6.56
CA ALA A 175 24.79 4.72 -6.64
C ALA A 175 23.85 5.44 -7.63
N LEU A 176 23.81 6.78 -7.59
CA LEU A 176 23.02 7.56 -8.54
C LEU A 176 23.53 7.41 -9.99
N THR A 177 24.84 7.37 -10.19
CA THR A 177 25.45 7.16 -11.50
C THR A 177 25.11 5.78 -12.05
N ALA A 178 25.24 4.74 -11.21
CA ALA A 178 24.85 3.38 -11.58
C ALA A 178 23.36 3.28 -11.97
N ALA A 179 22.48 3.93 -11.19
CA ALA A 179 21.06 3.99 -11.49
C ALA A 179 20.77 4.71 -12.82
N LYS A 180 21.46 5.83 -13.09
CA LYS A 180 21.33 6.56 -14.35
C LYS A 180 21.80 5.73 -15.56
N THR A 181 22.96 5.09 -15.48
CA THR A 181 23.49 4.23 -16.54
C THR A 181 22.57 3.05 -16.82
N ALA A 182 22.00 2.42 -15.79
CA ALA A 182 21.01 1.35 -15.95
C ALA A 182 19.74 1.84 -16.67
N ALA A 183 19.23 3.02 -16.32
CA ALA A 183 18.07 3.60 -16.98
C ALA A 183 18.35 3.95 -18.45
N GLU A 184 19.54 4.48 -18.77
CA GLU A 184 19.96 4.75 -20.14
C GLU A 184 20.08 3.46 -20.96
N LYS A 185 20.60 2.39 -20.37
CA LYS A 185 20.67 1.07 -21.00
C LYS A 185 19.28 0.50 -21.30
N MET A 186 18.35 0.62 -20.36
CA MET A 186 16.95 0.24 -20.55
C MET A 186 16.32 1.01 -21.72
N LYS A 187 16.52 2.33 -21.81
CA LYS A 187 16.01 3.16 -22.90
C LYS A 187 16.65 2.87 -24.26
N ALA A 188 17.92 2.47 -24.28
CA ALA A 188 18.64 2.20 -25.53
C ALA A 188 18.16 0.91 -26.20
N LYS A 189 17.87 -0.11 -25.38
CA LYS A 189 17.34 -1.37 -25.90
C LYS A 189 15.84 -1.26 -26.10
N SER A 190 15.08 -0.87 -25.09
CA SER A 190 13.62 -0.93 -25.14
C SER A 190 12.95 0.34 -25.69
N ALA A 191 11.72 0.23 -26.18
CA ALA A 191 10.90 1.38 -26.55
C ALA A 191 10.39 2.19 -25.32
N PHE A 192 10.77 1.82 -24.09
CA PHE A 192 10.30 2.46 -22.87
C PHE A 192 11.11 3.73 -22.58
N SER A 193 10.44 4.87 -22.69
CA SER A 193 11.02 6.18 -22.37
C SER A 193 10.91 6.56 -20.90
N ARG A 194 10.07 5.84 -20.15
CA ARG A 194 9.70 6.11 -18.76
C ARG A 194 10.18 4.99 -17.84
N VAL A 195 11.32 5.22 -17.20
CA VAL A 195 12.02 4.22 -16.38
C VAL A 195 12.38 4.83 -15.03
N HIS A 196 12.21 4.04 -13.97
CA HIS A 196 12.74 4.28 -12.63
C HIS A 196 13.70 3.18 -12.23
N ILE A 197 14.79 3.57 -11.58
CA ILE A 197 15.76 2.66 -10.98
C ILE A 197 15.86 3.00 -9.50
N LEU A 198 15.43 2.09 -8.64
CA LEU A 198 15.40 2.25 -7.19
C LEU A 198 16.33 1.22 -6.56
N ILE A 199 17.23 1.68 -5.71
CA ILE A 199 18.14 0.83 -4.92
C ILE A 199 17.84 1.06 -3.45
N MET A 200 17.69 -0.04 -2.71
CA MET A 200 17.47 -0.01 -1.27
C MET A 200 18.45 -0.94 -0.56
N VAL A 201 18.63 -0.73 0.74
CA VAL A 201 19.33 -1.63 1.66
C VAL A 201 18.31 -2.06 2.70
N ARG A 202 17.85 -3.32 2.60
CA ARG A 202 16.62 -3.85 3.19
C ARG A 202 15.43 -2.94 2.84
N GLN A 203 14.91 -2.22 3.82
CA GLN A 203 13.77 -1.30 3.67
C GLN A 203 14.20 0.17 3.61
N LYS A 204 15.51 0.44 3.70
CA LYS A 204 16.06 1.80 3.70
C LYS A 204 16.38 2.24 2.30
N PHE A 205 15.96 3.44 1.98
CA PHE A 205 16.21 4.03 0.68
C PHE A 205 17.67 4.44 0.54
N LEU A 206 18.32 3.99 -0.53
CA LEU A 206 19.64 4.46 -0.92
C LEU A 206 19.53 5.52 -2.03
N THR A 207 18.96 5.16 -3.18
CA THR A 207 18.83 6.07 -4.32
C THR A 207 17.66 5.72 -5.22
N LEU A 208 17.12 6.74 -5.90
CA LEU A 208 16.11 6.62 -6.94
C LEU A 208 16.49 7.53 -8.10
N TYR A 209 16.56 6.96 -9.30
CA TYR A 209 16.65 7.72 -10.54
C TYR A 209 15.34 7.55 -11.32
N SER A 210 14.75 8.65 -11.75
CA SER A 210 13.56 8.68 -12.61
C SER A 210 13.91 9.39 -13.91
N SER A 211 13.50 8.82 -15.04
CA SER A 211 13.64 9.50 -16.33
C SER A 211 12.73 10.72 -16.45
N ARG A 212 13.13 11.74 -17.24
CA ARG A 212 12.44 13.04 -17.39
C ARG A 212 10.93 12.98 -17.70
N ASN A 213 10.48 11.96 -18.43
CA ASN A 213 9.08 11.83 -18.84
C ASN A 213 8.28 10.83 -17.98
N ALA A 214 8.94 10.21 -17.00
CA ALA A 214 8.27 9.29 -16.09
C ALA A 214 7.57 10.07 -14.97
N THR A 215 6.48 9.51 -14.48
CA THR A 215 5.76 10.09 -13.35
C THR A 215 6.47 9.81 -12.04
N ASP A 216 6.46 10.78 -11.12
CA ASP A 216 7.19 10.63 -9.88
C ASP A 216 6.65 9.45 -9.05
N LEU A 217 7.58 8.59 -8.62
CA LEU A 217 7.28 7.47 -7.73
C LEU A 217 7.01 8.01 -6.33
N CYS A 218 5.78 7.86 -5.82
CA CYS A 218 5.44 8.40 -4.51
C CYS A 218 6.12 7.63 -3.37
N ALA A 219 6.20 8.24 -2.19
CA ALA A 219 6.79 7.58 -1.02
C ALA A 219 6.01 6.32 -0.59
N GLY A 220 4.68 6.32 -0.74
CA GLY A 220 3.85 5.14 -0.51
C GLY A 220 4.16 3.99 -1.49
N ASP A 221 4.55 4.30 -2.72
CA ASP A 221 5.04 3.32 -3.69
C ASP A 221 6.39 2.75 -3.26
N THR A 222 7.31 3.60 -2.81
CA THR A 222 8.63 3.17 -2.33
C THR A 222 8.50 2.23 -1.11
N LEU A 223 7.64 2.57 -0.14
CA LEU A 223 7.40 1.73 1.04
C LEU A 223 6.76 0.39 0.68
N PHE A 224 5.78 0.39 -0.22
CA PHE A 224 5.19 -0.84 -0.73
C PHE A 224 6.20 -1.70 -1.50
N LEU A 225 7.05 -1.11 -2.34
CA LEU A 225 8.10 -1.84 -3.05
C LEU A 225 9.09 -2.47 -2.07
N ALA A 226 9.42 -1.81 -0.96
CA ALA A 226 10.25 -2.38 0.09
C ALA A 226 9.60 -3.62 0.73
N LEU A 227 8.30 -3.56 1.06
CA LEU A 227 7.54 -4.70 1.57
C LEU A 227 7.41 -5.82 0.53
N LEU A 228 7.23 -5.45 -0.74
CA LEU A 228 7.14 -6.37 -1.86
C LEU A 228 8.44 -7.14 -2.08
N ALA A 229 9.59 -6.49 -1.92
CA ALA A 229 10.90 -7.14 -2.04
C ALA A 229 10.98 -8.35 -1.12
N GLU A 230 10.61 -8.16 0.15
CA GLU A 230 10.62 -9.21 1.16
C GLU A 230 9.53 -10.26 0.91
N ALA A 231 8.33 -9.84 0.51
CA ALA A 231 7.23 -10.78 0.23
C ALA A 231 7.59 -11.75 -0.90
N ILE A 232 8.15 -11.25 -2.02
CA ILE A 232 8.50 -12.06 -3.19
C ILE A 232 9.55 -13.13 -2.87
N GLN A 233 10.48 -12.85 -1.95
CA GLN A 233 11.51 -13.84 -1.57
C GLN A 233 10.91 -15.13 -1.01
N THR A 234 9.74 -15.03 -0.38
CA THR A 234 9.05 -16.16 0.28
C THR A 234 7.94 -16.80 -0.56
N VAL A 235 7.65 -16.25 -1.75
CA VAL A 235 6.60 -16.74 -2.64
C VAL A 235 7.24 -17.57 -3.75
N ASP A 236 6.87 -18.85 -3.81
CA ASP A 236 7.29 -19.71 -4.92
C ASP A 236 6.83 -19.13 -6.28
N PRO A 237 7.69 -19.11 -7.32
CA PRO A 237 7.33 -18.63 -8.64
C PRO A 237 6.23 -19.48 -9.29
N GLU A 238 6.23 -20.79 -8.97
CA GLU A 238 5.32 -21.80 -9.49
C GLU A 238 4.87 -22.70 -8.33
N PRO A 239 3.63 -22.55 -7.85
CA PRO A 239 3.10 -23.44 -6.82
C PRO A 239 2.99 -24.87 -7.36
N LYS A 240 3.61 -25.84 -6.68
CA LYS A 240 3.70 -27.24 -7.17
C LYS A 240 2.43 -28.08 -7.05
N ASP A 241 1.37 -27.57 -6.42
CA ASP A 241 0.13 -28.34 -6.21
C ASP A 241 -0.98 -28.01 -7.20
N LYS A 242 -1.53 -29.07 -7.81
CA LYS A 242 -2.67 -29.07 -8.75
C LYS A 242 -4.05 -29.11 -8.08
N SER A 243 -4.16 -28.91 -6.76
CA SER A 243 -5.48 -28.74 -6.11
C SER A 243 -5.97 -27.32 -6.39
N ASP A 244 -6.57 -27.18 -7.57
CA ASP A 244 -7.13 -25.96 -8.12
C ASP A 244 -8.14 -25.32 -7.14
N LEU A 245 -8.13 -23.98 -7.07
CA LEU A 245 -9.23 -23.13 -6.57
C LEU A 245 -9.40 -22.85 -5.06
N ASP A 246 -8.64 -23.42 -4.12
CA ASP A 246 -8.82 -23.07 -2.69
C ASP A 246 -8.50 -21.59 -2.42
N VAL A 247 -9.56 -20.80 -2.26
CA VAL A 247 -9.52 -19.34 -1.99
C VAL A 247 -9.06 -19.05 -0.55
N ILE A 248 -9.09 -20.07 0.31
CA ILE A 248 -8.78 -20.01 1.74
C ILE A 248 -7.30 -20.33 1.96
N ILE A 249 -6.60 -19.43 2.66
CA ILE A 249 -5.23 -19.61 3.13
C ILE A 249 -5.25 -19.71 4.66
N VAL A 250 -4.82 -20.84 5.19
CA VAL A 250 -4.63 -21.05 6.63
C VAL A 250 -3.15 -20.83 6.98
N GLU A 251 -2.88 -19.84 7.84
CA GLU A 251 -1.56 -19.62 8.42
C GLU A 251 -1.24 -20.72 9.42
N LYS A 252 -0.12 -21.42 9.24
CA LYS A 252 0.44 -22.30 10.26
C LYS A 252 1.21 -21.46 11.27
N ASP A 253 1.09 -21.75 12.56
CA ASP A 253 1.72 -20.96 13.64
C ASP A 253 3.25 -20.81 13.51
N ASN A 254 3.92 -21.69 12.74
CA ASN A 254 5.36 -21.60 12.46
C ASN A 254 5.75 -20.63 11.32
N SER A 255 4.79 -20.07 10.57
CA SER A 255 5.07 -19.32 9.32
C SER A 255 5.41 -17.83 9.50
N LEU A 256 5.38 -17.30 10.73
CA LEU A 256 5.91 -15.96 11.06
C LEU A 256 7.44 -15.96 11.22
N GLN A 257 8.05 -17.15 11.36
CA GLN A 257 9.47 -17.32 11.12
C GLN A 257 9.67 -17.29 9.60
N LEU A 258 9.91 -16.10 9.04
CA LEU A 258 10.69 -16.04 7.81
C LEU A 258 11.98 -16.81 8.13
N GLU A 259 12.22 -17.92 7.45
CA GLU A 259 13.49 -18.64 7.56
C GLU A 259 14.60 -17.63 7.30
N ASN A 260 15.31 -17.26 8.36
CA ASN A 260 16.57 -16.55 8.22
C ASN A 260 17.53 -17.55 7.54
N ASP A 261 18.22 -17.10 6.49
CA ASP A 261 19.33 -17.79 5.84
C ASP A 261 19.02 -18.95 4.86
N VAL A 262 18.08 -18.76 3.93
CA VAL A 262 18.20 -19.45 2.63
C VAL A 262 19.14 -18.63 1.73
N PRO A 263 20.29 -19.17 1.29
CA PRO A 263 21.20 -18.47 0.38
C PRO A 263 20.44 -18.02 -0.88
N MET A 264 20.45 -16.72 -1.13
CA MET A 264 19.75 -16.13 -2.26
C MET A 264 20.37 -16.63 -3.57
N PRO A 265 19.59 -17.10 -4.56
CA PRO A 265 20.10 -17.30 -5.90
C PRO A 265 20.45 -15.93 -6.50
N ARG A 266 21.74 -15.57 -6.42
CA ARG A 266 22.30 -14.40 -7.10
C ARG A 266 21.90 -14.48 -8.58
N ASN A 267 21.37 -13.39 -9.13
CA ASN A 267 20.92 -13.20 -10.52
C ASN A 267 19.48 -13.65 -10.87
N LYS A 268 18.64 -14.11 -9.94
CA LYS A 268 17.22 -14.35 -10.26
C LYS A 268 16.44 -13.03 -10.33
N ILE A 269 15.84 -12.74 -11.48
CA ILE A 269 15.02 -11.54 -11.70
C ILE A 269 13.55 -11.92 -11.60
N ASN A 270 12.86 -11.39 -10.60
CA ASN A 270 11.41 -11.54 -10.46
C ASN A 270 10.72 -10.36 -11.13
N SER A 271 9.87 -10.65 -12.11
CA SER A 271 9.13 -9.62 -12.87
C SER A 271 7.64 -9.72 -12.57
N LEU A 272 7.01 -8.61 -12.24
CA LEU A 272 5.57 -8.52 -11.97
C LEU A 272 4.96 -7.26 -12.59
N LEU A 273 3.69 -7.36 -12.95
CA LEU A 273 2.85 -6.23 -13.35
C LEU A 273 2.06 -5.74 -12.14
N ILE A 274 2.30 -4.49 -11.76
CA ILE A 274 1.76 -3.86 -10.55
C ILE A 274 1.28 -2.45 -10.88
N LEU A 275 0.26 -2.00 -10.16
CA LEU A 275 -0.24 -0.64 -10.24
C LEU A 275 0.41 0.23 -9.16
N LEU A 276 1.08 1.30 -9.58
CA LEU A 276 1.74 2.28 -8.71
C LEU A 276 1.13 3.67 -8.94
N GLY A 277 1.25 4.55 -7.96
CA GLY A 277 0.75 5.92 -8.02
C GLY A 277 -0.29 6.25 -6.96
N GLN A 278 -0.26 7.49 -6.49
CA GLN A 278 -1.15 8.03 -5.44
C GLN A 278 -2.40 8.71 -6.03
N HIS A 279 -2.24 9.51 -7.10
CA HIS A 279 -3.33 10.21 -7.80
C HIS A 279 -3.64 9.57 -9.15
N GLY A 280 -4.17 8.35 -9.11
CA GLY A 280 -4.42 7.54 -10.29
C GLY A 280 -3.38 6.44 -10.43
N LEU A 281 -3.87 5.21 -10.49
CA LEU A 281 -3.04 4.02 -10.60
C LEU A 281 -2.53 3.88 -12.03
N LYS A 282 -1.22 3.68 -12.19
CA LYS A 282 -0.57 3.43 -13.47
C LYS A 282 0.06 2.05 -13.48
N LEU A 283 -0.06 1.40 -14.63
CA LEU A 283 0.53 0.09 -14.82
C LEU A 283 2.04 0.21 -14.99
N ASN A 284 2.76 -0.54 -14.15
CA ASN A 284 4.20 -0.61 -14.18
C ASN A 284 4.64 -2.07 -14.23
N ALA A 285 5.63 -2.37 -15.06
CA ALA A 285 6.42 -3.58 -14.88
C ALA A 285 7.51 -3.30 -13.85
N VAL A 286 7.49 -4.08 -12.78
CA VAL A 286 8.46 -4.03 -11.69
C VAL A 286 9.33 -5.27 -11.80
N HIS A 287 10.61 -5.05 -12.02
CA HIS A 287 11.63 -6.09 -12.03
C HIS A 287 12.49 -5.96 -10.79
N LEU A 288 12.53 -7.02 -10.00
CA LEU A 288 13.30 -7.11 -8.75
C LEU A 288 14.47 -8.07 -8.94
N SER A 289 15.67 -7.57 -8.66
CA SER A 289 16.88 -8.36 -8.48
C SER A 289 17.59 -7.94 -7.19
N TYR A 290 18.64 -8.66 -6.81
CA TYR A 290 19.46 -8.34 -5.65
C TYR A 290 20.90 -8.13 -6.09
N ILE A 291 21.48 -6.99 -5.69
CA ILE A 291 22.91 -6.70 -5.92
C ILE A 291 23.76 -7.61 -5.03
N THR A 292 23.38 -7.66 -3.75
CA THR A 292 23.85 -8.61 -2.75
C THR A 292 22.72 -8.87 -1.75
N ASP A 293 22.98 -9.73 -0.76
CA ASP A 293 22.02 -10.13 0.26
C ASP A 293 21.51 -8.90 1.01
N GLY A 294 20.18 -8.71 0.98
CA GLY A 294 19.53 -7.56 1.59
C GLY A 294 19.67 -6.24 0.81
N VAL A 295 20.14 -6.24 -0.44
CA VAL A 295 20.22 -5.02 -1.28
C VAL A 295 19.37 -5.18 -2.53
N PRO A 296 18.05 -4.94 -2.46
CA PRO A 296 17.16 -5.05 -3.60
C PRO A 296 17.38 -3.89 -4.60
N LEU A 297 17.44 -4.26 -5.87
CA LEU A 297 17.43 -3.39 -7.03
C LEU A 297 16.09 -3.54 -7.76
N PHE A 298 15.40 -2.43 -7.90
CA PHE A 298 14.17 -2.33 -8.66
C PHE A 298 14.42 -1.60 -9.97
N ILE A 299 14.07 -2.26 -11.07
CA ILE A 299 13.99 -1.64 -12.40
C ILE A 299 12.51 -1.59 -12.75
N ILE A 300 11.98 -0.38 -12.89
CA ILE A 300 10.54 -0.14 -13.07
C ILE A 300 10.36 0.63 -14.37
N HIS A 301 9.39 0.23 -15.18
CA HIS A 301 8.99 1.02 -16.35
C HIS A 301 7.47 1.05 -16.50
N GLU A 302 6.97 2.20 -16.95
CA GLU A 302 5.55 2.40 -17.20
C GLU A 302 5.14 1.66 -18.48
N ILE A 303 4.09 0.82 -18.39
CA ILE A 303 3.57 0.06 -19.53
C ILE A 303 2.26 0.65 -20.03
N GLY A 304 2.16 0.72 -21.36
CA GLY A 304 0.93 1.06 -22.06
C GLY A 304 0.67 2.57 -22.11
N ASN A 305 -0.54 2.92 -22.54
CA ASN A 305 -0.97 4.30 -22.66
C ASN A 305 -1.73 4.72 -21.41
N ASP A 306 -1.23 5.76 -20.74
CA ASP A 306 -1.81 6.30 -19.51
C ASP A 306 -3.29 6.69 -19.66
N VAL A 307 -3.67 7.27 -20.80
CA VAL A 307 -5.06 7.65 -21.10
C VAL A 307 -5.94 6.42 -21.24
N PHE A 308 -5.45 5.36 -21.87
CA PHE A 308 -6.19 4.10 -21.97
C PHE A 308 -6.36 3.45 -20.58
N ASN A 309 -5.27 3.36 -19.83
CA ASN A 309 -5.26 2.69 -18.53
C ASN A 309 -6.19 3.38 -17.52
N SER A 310 -6.06 4.70 -17.39
CA SER A 310 -6.95 5.52 -16.58
C SER A 310 -8.41 5.38 -17.03
N SER A 311 -8.69 5.43 -18.33
CA SER A 311 -10.06 5.30 -18.84
C SER A 311 -10.70 3.95 -18.50
N VAL A 312 -9.96 2.83 -18.56
CA VAL A 312 -10.49 1.51 -18.17
C VAL A 312 -10.80 1.45 -16.67
N ILE A 313 -9.90 1.97 -15.84
CA ILE A 313 -10.07 2.01 -14.38
C ILE A 313 -11.24 2.94 -13.99
N ASP A 314 -11.32 4.13 -14.59
CA ASP A 314 -12.39 5.10 -14.38
C ASP A 314 -13.74 4.50 -14.78
N SER A 315 -13.84 3.88 -15.96
CA SER A 315 -15.06 3.18 -16.41
C SER A 315 -15.52 2.15 -15.38
N LEU A 316 -14.62 1.24 -14.95
CA LEU A 316 -14.95 0.18 -14.01
C LEU A 316 -15.39 0.74 -12.64
N THR A 317 -14.68 1.76 -12.16
CA THR A 317 -15.01 2.42 -10.87
C THR A 317 -16.36 3.12 -10.95
N SER A 318 -16.62 3.91 -11.99
CA SER A 318 -17.89 4.59 -12.18
C SER A 318 -19.05 3.62 -12.41
N PHE A 319 -18.84 2.48 -13.08
CA PHE A 319 -19.85 1.43 -13.16
C PHE A 319 -20.18 0.83 -11.79
N CYS A 320 -19.18 0.64 -10.92
CA CYS A 320 -19.44 0.20 -9.54
C CYS A 320 -20.29 1.26 -8.79
N THR A 321 -19.94 2.55 -8.92
CA THR A 321 -20.73 3.64 -8.34
C THR A 321 -22.16 3.68 -8.86
N ILE A 322 -22.37 3.45 -10.17
CA ILE A 322 -23.71 3.36 -10.76
C ILE A 322 -24.51 2.22 -10.10
N GLN A 323 -23.90 1.04 -9.95
CA GLN A 323 -24.55 -0.10 -9.28
C GLN A 323 -24.92 0.25 -7.84
N GLU A 324 -24.00 0.87 -7.08
CA GLU A 324 -24.29 1.29 -5.71
C GLU A 324 -25.46 2.27 -5.63
N ILE A 325 -25.54 3.25 -6.54
CA ILE A 325 -26.63 4.23 -6.58
C ILE A 325 -27.96 3.56 -6.97
N GLN A 326 -27.93 2.59 -7.89
CA GLN A 326 -29.12 1.88 -8.37
C GLN A 326 -29.72 0.94 -7.31
N ILE A 327 -28.88 0.32 -6.49
CA ILE A 327 -29.33 -0.60 -5.43
C ILE A 327 -29.90 0.16 -4.22
N ARG A 328 -29.51 1.43 -4.02
CA ARG A 328 -30.11 2.27 -2.97
C ARG A 328 -31.60 2.47 -3.26
N GLY A 329 -32.44 2.34 -2.22
CA GLY A 329 -33.89 2.46 -2.34
C GLY A 329 -34.39 3.77 -2.98
N THR A 330 -33.60 4.84 -2.92
CA THR A 330 -33.83 6.09 -3.63
C THR A 330 -32.65 6.41 -4.54
N VAL A 331 -32.87 6.43 -5.86
CA VAL A 331 -31.83 6.72 -6.85
C VAL A 331 -31.52 8.22 -6.86
N ASP A 332 -30.32 8.58 -6.45
CA ASP A 332 -29.80 9.93 -6.63
C ASP A 332 -29.47 10.17 -8.11
N ARG A 333 -30.34 10.93 -8.78
CA ARG A 333 -30.24 11.18 -10.22
C ARG A 333 -29.03 12.04 -10.59
N GLU A 334 -28.63 12.96 -9.73
CA GLU A 334 -27.49 13.85 -10.01
C GLU A 334 -26.19 13.07 -9.90
N ALA A 335 -26.04 12.29 -8.82
CA ALA A 335 -24.91 11.38 -8.66
C ALA A 335 -24.85 10.33 -9.79
N LEU A 336 -26.00 9.77 -10.18
CA LEU A 336 -26.08 8.81 -11.29
C LEU A 336 -25.66 9.45 -12.62
N LYS A 337 -26.05 10.71 -12.85
CA LYS A 337 -25.70 11.44 -14.07
C LYS A 337 -24.20 11.73 -14.14
N ILE A 338 -23.59 12.16 -13.02
CA ILE A 338 -22.13 12.39 -12.92
C ILE A 338 -21.35 11.10 -13.20
N ALA A 339 -21.77 9.98 -12.60
CA ALA A 339 -21.14 8.69 -12.83
C ALA A 339 -21.29 8.23 -14.29
N TYR A 340 -22.47 8.38 -14.87
CA TYR A 340 -22.72 8.09 -16.30
C TYR A 340 -21.86 8.94 -17.23
N ASP A 341 -21.74 10.26 -16.99
CA ASP A 341 -20.96 11.15 -17.86
C ASP A 341 -19.46 10.79 -17.83
N THR A 342 -18.98 10.32 -16.68
CA THR A 342 -17.63 9.76 -16.54
C THR A 342 -17.47 8.51 -17.40
N VAL A 343 -18.40 7.56 -17.33
CA VAL A 343 -18.40 6.34 -18.16
C VAL A 343 -18.48 6.68 -19.65
N ASP A 344 -19.34 7.61 -20.10
CA ASP A 344 -19.43 7.97 -21.53
C ASP A 344 -18.12 8.59 -22.03
N SER A 345 -17.49 9.43 -21.22
CA SER A 345 -16.18 10.03 -21.54
C SER A 345 -15.09 8.96 -21.64
N SER A 346 -14.99 8.07 -20.66
CA SER A 346 -13.96 7.03 -20.62
C SER A 346 -14.16 5.96 -21.70
N MET A 347 -15.40 5.52 -21.95
CA MET A 347 -15.73 4.58 -23.03
C MET A 347 -15.40 5.14 -24.41
N LYS A 348 -15.69 6.42 -24.66
CA LYS A 348 -15.29 7.09 -25.91
C LYS A 348 -13.77 7.08 -26.09
N LYS A 349 -13.00 7.43 -25.05
CA LYS A 349 -11.53 7.40 -25.08
C LYS A 349 -11.01 5.99 -25.41
N ILE A 350 -11.56 4.96 -24.76
CA ILE A 350 -11.19 3.56 -25.01
C ILE A 350 -11.44 3.18 -26.47
N ILE A 351 -12.63 3.46 -27.01
CA ILE A 351 -13.01 3.06 -28.37
C ILE A 351 -12.22 3.84 -29.43
N ASP A 352 -12.05 5.16 -29.25
CA ASP A 352 -11.39 6.01 -30.25
C ASP A 352 -9.89 5.76 -30.37
N LEU A 353 -9.22 5.38 -29.26
CA LEU A 353 -7.79 5.04 -29.25
C LEU A 353 -7.46 3.84 -30.14
N PHE A 354 -8.41 2.93 -30.36
CA PHE A 354 -8.20 1.75 -31.22
C PHE A 354 -8.76 1.91 -32.64
N LYS A 355 -9.62 2.91 -32.88
CA LYS A 355 -10.11 3.28 -34.22
C LYS A 355 -9.08 4.09 -35.01
N LYS A 356 -8.44 5.06 -34.35
CA LYS A 356 -7.29 5.78 -34.91
C LYS A 356 -6.14 4.78 -34.90
N LYS A 357 -5.29 4.69 -35.92
CA LYS A 357 -4.11 3.78 -35.98
C LYS A 357 -3.05 4.03 -34.87
N ASN A 358 -3.41 4.72 -33.80
CA ASN A 358 -2.62 5.06 -32.62
C ASN A 358 -2.97 4.12 -31.44
N ALA A 359 -3.08 2.82 -31.72
CA ALA A 359 -3.36 1.84 -30.67
C ALA A 359 -2.23 1.88 -29.62
N PRO A 360 -2.56 1.79 -28.32
CA PRO A 360 -1.61 1.97 -27.22
C PRO A 360 -0.53 0.87 -27.14
N PHE A 361 -0.75 -0.24 -27.85
CA PHE A 361 0.16 -1.35 -28.09
C PHE A 361 -0.31 -2.04 -29.39
N ALA A 362 0.52 -2.90 -30.00
CA ALA A 362 0.10 -3.73 -31.13
C ALA A 362 -1.01 -4.70 -30.66
N PRO A 363 -2.29 -4.45 -30.96
CA PRO A 363 -3.36 -5.11 -30.25
C PRO A 363 -3.50 -6.54 -30.76
N THR A 364 -3.56 -7.50 -29.84
CA THR A 364 -3.84 -8.89 -30.19
C THR A 364 -5.25 -9.01 -30.78
N ARG A 365 -5.49 -10.05 -31.57
CA ARG A 365 -6.81 -10.31 -32.16
C ARG A 365 -7.92 -10.41 -31.11
N SER A 366 -7.59 -10.95 -29.92
CA SER A 366 -8.52 -11.03 -28.78
C SER A 366 -8.89 -9.65 -28.24
N VAL A 367 -7.91 -8.76 -28.04
CA VAL A 367 -8.16 -7.38 -27.57
C VAL A 367 -9.05 -6.61 -28.54
N LEU A 368 -8.78 -6.71 -29.85
CA LEU A 368 -9.62 -6.07 -30.87
C LEU A 368 -11.06 -6.60 -30.86
N ALA A 369 -11.24 -7.91 -30.67
CA ALA A 369 -12.57 -8.51 -30.57
C ALA A 369 -13.35 -8.01 -29.34
N ILE A 370 -12.68 -7.88 -28.19
CA ILE A 370 -13.27 -7.33 -26.96
C ILE A 370 -13.70 -5.88 -27.18
N ILE A 371 -12.83 -5.04 -27.75
CA ILE A 371 -13.13 -3.62 -27.98
C ILE A 371 -14.28 -3.44 -28.98
N THR A 372 -14.32 -4.27 -30.03
CA THR A 372 -15.44 -4.26 -30.98
C THR A 372 -16.74 -4.64 -30.29
N THR A 373 -16.71 -5.65 -29.41
CA THR A 373 -17.86 -6.08 -28.61
C THR A 373 -18.30 -5.00 -27.61
N LEU A 374 -17.36 -4.29 -26.99
CA LEU A 374 -17.65 -3.16 -26.12
C LEU A 374 -18.32 -2.02 -26.90
N ALA A 375 -17.80 -1.67 -28.08
CA ALA A 375 -18.37 -0.62 -28.91
C ALA A 375 -19.80 -0.94 -29.38
N THR A 376 -20.08 -2.18 -29.77
CA THR A 376 -21.43 -2.60 -30.20
C THR A 376 -22.43 -2.66 -29.04
N ARG A 377 -21.98 -3.01 -27.83
CA ARG A 377 -22.82 -3.06 -26.62
C ARG A 377 -23.05 -1.70 -25.97
N TRP A 378 -22.08 -0.78 -26.08
CA TRP A 378 -22.16 0.54 -25.45
C TRP A 378 -23.22 1.45 -26.08
N GLU A 379 -23.34 1.49 -27.42
CA GLU A 379 -24.27 2.39 -28.10
C GLU A 379 -25.76 2.16 -27.73
N PRO A 380 -26.28 0.92 -27.70
CA PRO A 380 -27.64 0.65 -27.22
C PRO A 380 -27.84 1.07 -25.76
N LEU A 381 -26.86 0.78 -24.89
CA LEU A 381 -26.94 1.12 -23.48
C LEU A 381 -26.95 2.64 -23.26
N LYS A 382 -26.13 3.37 -24.02
CA LYS A 382 -26.09 4.82 -24.02
C LYS A 382 -27.46 5.42 -24.31
N LYS A 383 -28.18 4.90 -25.31
CA LYS A 383 -29.56 5.33 -25.63
C LYS A 383 -30.50 5.09 -24.44
N LYS A 384 -30.45 3.90 -23.82
CA LYS A 384 -31.27 3.59 -22.63
C LYS A 384 -31.05 4.59 -21.49
N TYR A 385 -29.81 4.96 -21.18
CA TYR A 385 -29.54 5.98 -20.16
C TYR A 385 -30.09 7.36 -20.54
N LEU A 386 -29.91 7.78 -21.80
CA LEU A 386 -30.43 9.07 -22.26
C LEU A 386 -31.97 9.13 -22.22
N ASP A 387 -32.63 8.02 -22.56
CA ASP A 387 -34.09 7.90 -22.49
C ASP A 387 -34.56 7.90 -21.04
N TYR A 388 -33.87 7.19 -20.14
CA TYR A 388 -34.13 7.24 -18.70
C TYR A 388 -34.02 8.68 -18.15
N PHE A 389 -32.95 9.40 -18.50
CA PHE A 389 -32.77 10.78 -18.06
C PHE A 389 -33.80 11.75 -18.66
N LYS A 390 -34.50 11.39 -19.75
CA LYS A 390 -35.58 12.21 -20.32
C LYS A 390 -36.95 11.85 -19.75
N ASN A 391 -37.27 10.56 -19.68
CA ASN A 391 -38.62 10.05 -19.45
C ASN A 391 -38.87 9.61 -18.00
N ASN A 392 -37.81 9.46 -17.19
CA ASN A 392 -37.86 9.08 -15.78
C ASN A 392 -38.64 7.79 -15.49
N ASP A 393 -38.49 6.79 -16.36
CA ASP A 393 -39.14 5.50 -16.23
C ASP A 393 -38.28 4.54 -15.39
N SER A 394 -38.79 4.12 -14.23
CA SER A 394 -38.09 3.21 -13.31
C SER A 394 -37.92 1.81 -13.88
N SER A 395 -38.78 1.36 -14.81
CA SER A 395 -38.66 0.04 -15.43
C SER A 395 -37.43 -0.07 -16.34
N SER A 396 -36.99 1.06 -16.89
CA SER A 396 -35.79 1.17 -17.72
C SER A 396 -34.49 0.90 -16.94
N LEU A 397 -34.47 1.13 -15.61
CA LEU A 397 -33.29 0.92 -14.78
C LEU A 397 -32.88 -0.55 -14.66
N ILE A 398 -33.84 -1.47 -14.53
CA ILE A 398 -33.59 -2.92 -14.42
C ILE A 398 -32.98 -3.44 -15.74
N ALA A 399 -33.50 -2.96 -16.88
CA ALA A 399 -32.97 -3.29 -18.20
C ALA A 399 -31.56 -2.69 -18.45
N ILE A 400 -31.23 -1.58 -17.78
CA ILE A 400 -29.90 -0.97 -17.79
C ILE A 400 -28.93 -1.79 -16.94
N GLU A 401 -29.34 -2.21 -15.74
CA GLU A 401 -28.51 -2.98 -14.81
C GLU A 401 -27.98 -4.30 -15.42
N SER A 402 -28.87 -5.09 -16.01
CA SER A 402 -28.48 -6.31 -16.74
C SER A 402 -27.52 -6.05 -17.90
N SER A 403 -27.65 -4.91 -18.58
CA SER A 403 -26.77 -4.50 -19.67
C SER A 403 -25.41 -4.02 -19.16
N ASN A 404 -25.37 -3.36 -17.99
CA ASN A 404 -24.13 -2.92 -17.34
C ASN A 404 -23.23 -4.11 -17.04
N MET A 405 -23.77 -5.20 -16.48
CA MET A 405 -22.97 -6.40 -16.13
C MET A 405 -22.19 -6.96 -17.31
N ASN A 406 -22.80 -7.04 -18.49
CA ASN A 406 -22.14 -7.53 -19.70
C ASN A 406 -20.97 -6.64 -20.15
N ILE A 407 -21.08 -5.32 -19.96
CA ILE A 407 -20.00 -4.38 -20.29
C ILE A 407 -18.90 -4.43 -19.24
N ILE A 408 -19.26 -4.51 -17.96
CA ILE A 408 -18.31 -4.64 -16.85
C ILE A 408 -17.45 -5.90 -17.05
N CYS A 409 -18.05 -7.06 -17.38
CA CYS A 409 -17.30 -8.27 -17.68
C CYS A 409 -16.32 -8.06 -18.84
N SER A 410 -16.77 -7.49 -19.96
CA SER A 410 -15.88 -7.20 -21.10
C SER A 410 -14.78 -6.17 -20.78
N LEU A 411 -15.03 -5.21 -19.88
CA LEU A 411 -14.00 -4.28 -19.38
C LEU A 411 -13.00 -4.98 -18.45
N LYS A 412 -13.44 -5.92 -17.61
CA LYS A 412 -12.55 -6.77 -16.79
C LYS A 412 -11.68 -7.65 -17.66
N ASP A 413 -12.25 -8.29 -18.69
CA ASP A 413 -11.47 -9.07 -19.68
C ASP A 413 -10.44 -8.19 -20.39
N LEU A 414 -10.84 -6.98 -20.79
CA LEU A 414 -9.93 -6.00 -21.39
C LEU A 414 -8.81 -5.62 -20.41
N HIS A 415 -9.13 -5.34 -19.14
CA HIS A 415 -8.16 -5.03 -18.10
C HIS A 415 -7.18 -6.20 -17.90
N HIS A 416 -7.68 -7.42 -17.84
CA HIS A 416 -6.86 -8.62 -17.68
C HIS A 416 -5.87 -8.79 -18.83
N HIS A 417 -6.36 -8.76 -20.08
CA HIS A 417 -5.52 -8.97 -21.27
C HIS A 417 -4.53 -7.84 -21.53
N CYS A 418 -4.89 -6.59 -21.21
CA CYS A 418 -4.06 -5.41 -21.51
C CYS A 418 -3.14 -5.00 -20.36
N MET A 419 -3.48 -5.34 -19.10
CA MET A 419 -2.77 -4.81 -17.93
C MET A 419 -2.15 -5.86 -17.02
N LEU A 420 -2.65 -7.09 -17.02
CA LEU A 420 -2.27 -8.09 -16.03
C LEU A 420 -1.71 -9.37 -16.65
N ASN A 421 -1.56 -9.38 -17.96
CA ASN A 421 -0.93 -10.45 -18.72
C ASN A 421 0.60 -10.33 -18.65
N GLU A 422 1.24 -11.24 -17.91
CA GLU A 422 2.71 -11.27 -17.79
C GLU A 422 3.42 -11.46 -19.14
N SER A 423 2.73 -11.93 -20.19
CA SER A 423 3.27 -12.01 -21.55
C SER A 423 3.58 -10.65 -22.17
N LEU A 424 3.13 -9.54 -21.57
CA LEU A 424 3.52 -8.18 -21.95
C LEU A 424 5.01 -7.90 -21.69
N ILE A 425 5.63 -8.68 -20.79
CA ILE A 425 7.07 -8.65 -20.56
C ILE A 425 7.73 -9.61 -21.56
N ASP A 426 8.04 -9.08 -22.73
CA ASP A 426 8.69 -9.82 -23.82
C ASP A 426 10.12 -10.30 -23.47
N ASN A 427 10.70 -11.18 -24.27
CA ASN A 427 12.05 -11.69 -23.99
C ASN A 427 13.11 -10.60 -24.09
N TYR A 428 12.86 -9.58 -24.89
CA TYR A 428 13.80 -8.48 -25.11
C TYR A 428 13.87 -7.52 -23.91
N THR A 429 12.75 -7.24 -23.25
CA THR A 429 12.73 -6.56 -21.94
C THR A 429 13.48 -7.35 -20.89
N LYS A 430 13.27 -8.66 -20.82
CA LYS A 430 13.99 -9.52 -19.87
C LYS A 430 15.51 -9.44 -20.07
N GLU A 431 15.99 -9.45 -21.32
CA GLU A 431 17.40 -9.28 -21.64
C GLU A 431 17.93 -7.90 -21.23
N ALA A 432 17.21 -6.83 -21.56
CA ALA A 432 17.58 -5.46 -21.20
C ALA A 432 17.67 -5.26 -19.67
N VAL A 433 16.70 -5.81 -18.93
CA VAL A 433 16.67 -5.79 -17.46
C VAL A 433 17.84 -6.56 -16.87
N SER A 434 18.18 -7.73 -17.45
CA SER A 434 19.32 -8.53 -17.01
C SER A 434 20.64 -7.79 -17.19
N GLU A 435 20.85 -7.12 -18.33
CA GLU A 435 22.05 -6.32 -18.58
C GLU A 435 22.11 -5.10 -17.65
N ALA A 436 21.01 -4.38 -17.50
CA ALA A 436 20.94 -3.23 -16.61
C ALA A 436 21.24 -3.62 -15.15
N SER A 437 20.68 -4.75 -14.68
CA SER A 437 20.97 -5.30 -13.36
C SER A 437 22.45 -5.68 -13.20
N ALA A 438 23.06 -6.30 -14.21
CA ALA A 438 24.46 -6.67 -14.18
C ALA A 438 25.38 -5.45 -14.12
N ILE A 439 25.06 -4.38 -14.86
CA ILE A 439 25.82 -3.12 -14.84
C ILE A 439 25.82 -2.50 -13.44
N VAL A 440 24.66 -2.41 -12.79
CA VAL A 440 24.56 -1.87 -11.43
C VAL A 440 25.39 -2.70 -10.45
N ALA A 441 25.30 -4.03 -10.54
CA ALA A 441 26.08 -4.93 -9.68
C ALA A 441 27.59 -4.80 -9.89
N VAL A 442 28.05 -4.54 -11.12
CA VAL A 442 29.46 -4.27 -11.40
C VAL A 442 29.89 -2.92 -10.82
N MET A 443 29.12 -1.85 -11.05
CA MET A 443 29.46 -0.49 -10.62
C MET A 443 29.46 -0.32 -9.10
N LEU A 444 28.68 -1.12 -8.38
CA LEU A 444 28.57 -1.06 -6.92
C LEU A 444 29.31 -2.18 -6.19
N ARG A 445 30.11 -2.97 -6.91
CA ARG A 445 30.81 -4.14 -6.37
C ARG A 445 31.68 -3.81 -5.17
N ASP A 446 32.43 -2.71 -5.24
CA ASP A 446 33.38 -2.33 -4.18
C ASP A 446 32.68 -1.93 -2.87
N TYR A 447 31.38 -1.63 -2.92
CA TYR A 447 30.55 -1.27 -1.76
C TYR A 447 29.73 -2.44 -1.21
N THR A 448 29.83 -3.63 -1.81
CA THR A 448 29.02 -4.81 -1.44
C THR A 448 29.14 -5.17 0.04
N SER A 449 30.37 -5.25 0.55
CA SER A 449 30.64 -5.56 1.96
C SER A 449 30.07 -4.50 2.91
N PHE A 450 30.16 -3.22 2.51
CA PHE A 450 29.55 -2.14 3.27
C PHE A 450 28.03 -2.27 3.33
N PHE A 451 27.38 -2.62 2.22
CA PHE A 451 25.93 -2.81 2.20
C PHE A 451 25.47 -4.01 3.00
N GLU A 452 26.15 -5.15 2.93
CA GLU A 452 25.82 -6.35 3.72
C GLU A 452 25.85 -6.04 5.22
N VAL A 453 26.89 -5.32 5.63
CA VAL A 453 27.06 -4.88 7.00
C VAL A 453 25.95 -3.90 7.44
N LYS A 454 25.64 -2.90 6.60
CA LYS A 454 24.54 -1.95 6.83
C LYS A 454 23.16 -2.58 6.78
N ALA A 455 23.00 -3.66 6.02
CA ALA A 455 21.79 -4.44 5.99
C ALA A 455 21.62 -5.20 7.31
N MET A 456 22.67 -5.85 7.82
CA MET A 456 22.61 -6.65 9.05
C MET A 456 22.45 -5.81 10.31
N ASN A 457 23.30 -4.80 10.49
CA ASN A 457 23.31 -3.95 11.68
C ASN A 457 23.23 -2.49 11.23
N ASN A 458 22.35 -1.72 11.86
CA ASN A 458 22.22 -0.29 11.57
C ASN A 458 23.34 0.52 12.26
N PHE A 459 24.57 -0.01 12.27
CA PHE A 459 25.66 0.72 12.87
C PHE A 459 26.10 1.83 11.92
N THR A 460 26.10 3.03 12.43
CA THR A 460 26.88 4.15 11.91
C THR A 460 28.28 3.98 12.45
N MET A 461 29.23 3.65 11.56
CA MET A 461 30.63 3.47 11.90
C MET A 461 31.07 4.65 12.76
N ARG A 462 31.65 4.37 13.94
CA ARG A 462 32.09 5.34 14.96
C ARG A 462 33.23 6.23 14.44
N SER A 463 33.01 6.97 13.37
CA SER A 463 33.90 8.02 12.93
C SER A 463 33.67 9.22 13.83
N ARG A 464 34.68 9.61 14.60
CA ARG A 464 34.66 10.79 15.48
C ARG A 464 34.52 12.12 14.71
N SER A 465 34.55 12.09 13.37
CA SER A 465 34.55 13.28 12.51
C SER A 465 33.25 13.53 11.73
N THR A 466 32.24 12.66 11.80
CA THR A 466 30.96 12.85 11.08
C THR A 466 29.77 12.87 12.06
N LEU A 467 28.88 13.87 11.91
CA LEU A 467 27.62 13.96 12.67
C LEU A 467 26.78 12.70 12.44
N ASN A 468 26.76 11.82 13.44
CA ASN A 468 25.97 10.60 13.44
C ASN A 468 24.61 10.88 14.11
N ILE A 469 23.52 10.31 13.59
CA ILE A 469 22.19 10.44 14.21
C ILE A 469 22.17 9.98 15.69
N ASN A 470 23.00 9.00 16.06
CA ASN A 470 23.10 8.55 17.45
C ASN A 470 23.83 9.56 18.35
N LYS A 471 24.64 10.47 17.78
CA LYS A 471 25.33 11.53 18.54
C LYS A 471 24.33 12.48 19.19
N TYR A 472 23.16 12.66 18.57
CA TYR A 472 22.06 13.41 19.17
C TYR A 472 21.61 12.83 20.52
N LEU A 473 21.63 11.51 20.69
CA LEU A 473 21.29 10.89 21.97
C LEU A 473 22.34 11.19 23.06
N GLU A 474 23.59 11.46 22.66
CA GLU A 474 24.68 11.84 23.58
C GLU A 474 24.68 13.35 23.88
N GLU A 475 24.30 14.18 22.91
CA GLU A 475 24.30 15.64 23.02
C GLU A 475 23.12 16.20 23.83
N PHE A 476 21.97 15.52 23.82
CA PHE A 476 20.76 15.94 24.52
C PHE A 476 20.56 15.14 25.82
N PRO A 477 20.85 15.73 27.00
CA PRO A 477 20.82 14.98 28.27
C PRO A 477 19.42 14.42 28.57
N GLY A 478 19.35 13.12 28.79
CA GLY A 478 18.09 12.42 29.09
C GLY A 478 17.20 12.16 27.87
N LEU A 479 17.62 12.51 26.65
CA LEU A 479 16.98 12.04 25.41
C LEU A 479 17.32 10.56 25.22
N VAL A 480 16.27 9.74 25.12
CA VAL A 480 16.40 8.29 24.94
C VAL A 480 16.24 7.93 23.47
N HIS A 481 15.26 8.54 22.80
CA HIS A 481 14.96 8.26 21.40
C HIS A 481 14.21 9.41 20.75
N PHE A 482 14.30 9.53 19.42
CA PHE A 482 13.45 10.43 18.65
C PHE A 482 13.21 9.92 17.24
N ILE A 483 12.12 10.37 16.62
CA ILE A 483 11.84 10.15 15.20
C ILE A 483 11.45 11.48 14.59
N TYR A 484 12.18 11.88 13.56
CA TYR A 484 11.88 13.07 12.76
C TYR A 484 11.40 12.64 11.37
N VAL A 485 10.32 13.25 10.89
CA VAL A 485 9.77 12.99 9.56
C VAL A 485 9.48 14.30 8.84
N ASP A 486 10.02 14.42 7.63
CA ASP A 486 9.56 15.40 6.64
C ASP A 486 8.39 14.79 5.87
N ARG A 487 7.17 15.28 6.11
CA ARG A 487 5.93 14.79 5.51
C ARG A 487 5.65 15.36 4.11
N MET A 488 6.53 16.21 3.58
CA MET A 488 6.48 16.58 2.16
C MET A 488 7.09 15.50 1.28
N SER A 489 8.23 14.97 1.71
CA SER A 489 8.95 13.91 1.00
C SER A 489 8.70 12.52 1.62
N HIS A 490 7.98 12.49 2.75
CA HIS A 490 7.77 11.35 3.65
C HIS A 490 9.06 10.63 4.01
N ARG A 491 10.14 11.40 4.15
CA ARG A 491 11.45 10.90 4.56
C ARG A 491 11.57 10.97 6.07
N MET A 492 12.04 9.88 6.66
CA MET A 492 12.29 9.84 8.10
C MET A 492 13.75 9.60 8.45
N ILE A 493 14.10 10.11 9.63
CA ILE A 493 15.39 9.94 10.28
C ILE A 493 15.11 9.59 11.74
N ALA A 494 15.70 8.49 12.21
CA ALA A 494 15.62 8.07 13.59
C ALA A 494 16.91 7.34 13.97
N PRO A 495 17.34 7.39 15.24
CA PRO A 495 18.35 6.49 15.78
C PRO A 495 17.96 5.02 15.61
N GLY A 496 18.95 4.15 15.55
CA GLY A 496 18.71 2.70 15.66
C GLY A 496 18.31 2.34 17.09
N LEU A 497 17.46 1.33 17.24
CA LEU A 497 17.16 0.74 18.56
C LEU A 497 18.22 -0.33 18.87
N GLU A 498 19.46 0.09 19.10
CA GLU A 498 20.58 -0.78 19.45
C GLU A 498 20.92 -0.56 20.93
N PHE A 499 20.39 -1.40 21.82
CA PHE A 499 20.68 -1.34 23.26
C PHE A 499 21.57 -2.52 23.68
N ALA A 500 22.42 -2.28 24.68
CA ALA A 500 23.35 -3.29 25.18
C ALA A 500 22.66 -4.51 25.83
N SER A 501 21.45 -4.35 26.34
CA SER A 501 20.65 -5.44 26.93
C SER A 501 19.32 -5.64 26.20
N GLN A 502 18.96 -6.90 26.00
CA GLN A 502 17.73 -7.31 25.32
C GLN A 502 16.48 -6.81 26.06
N GLU A 503 16.49 -6.83 27.39
CA GLU A 503 15.36 -6.35 28.21
C GLU A 503 15.11 -4.84 28.02
N THR A 504 16.18 -4.03 27.93
CA THR A 504 16.05 -2.58 27.70
C THR A 504 15.58 -2.29 26.28
N LEU A 505 16.02 -3.09 25.31
CA LEU A 505 15.54 -3.03 23.93
C LEU A 505 14.02 -3.30 23.87
N GLU A 506 13.56 -4.39 24.47
CA GLU A 506 12.15 -4.77 24.44
C GLU A 506 11.26 -3.73 25.14
N LEU A 507 11.69 -3.24 26.30
CA LEU A 507 10.97 -2.18 27.02
C LEU A 507 10.89 -0.91 26.18
N THR A 508 12.02 -0.41 25.68
CA THR A 508 12.07 0.84 24.92
C THR A 508 11.28 0.74 23.64
N LYS A 509 11.40 -0.38 22.92
CA LYS A 509 10.61 -0.66 21.72
C LYS A 509 9.11 -0.63 22.02
N LYS A 510 8.65 -1.33 23.05
CA LYS A 510 7.23 -1.29 23.46
C LYS A 510 6.75 0.13 23.76
N LYS A 511 7.57 0.94 24.43
CA LYS A 511 7.26 2.34 24.74
C LYS A 511 7.22 3.23 23.51
N VAL A 512 8.16 3.08 22.56
CA VAL A 512 8.18 3.84 21.30
C VAL A 512 6.94 3.52 20.45
N TRP A 513 6.55 2.25 20.35
CA TRP A 513 5.34 1.86 19.61
C TRP A 513 4.07 2.44 20.25
N SER A 514 3.94 2.29 21.57
CA SER A 514 2.82 2.86 22.32
C SER A 514 2.75 4.38 22.20
N MET A 515 3.91 5.06 22.15
CA MET A 515 3.99 6.50 21.94
C MET A 515 3.45 6.89 20.56
N ILE A 516 3.85 6.17 19.50
CA ILE A 516 3.40 6.46 18.14
C ILE A 516 1.89 6.26 18.00
N ASP A 517 1.34 5.17 18.55
CA ASP A 517 -0.09 4.88 18.50
C ASP A 517 -0.90 5.95 19.24
N PHE A 518 -0.46 6.34 20.45
CA PHE A 518 -1.09 7.39 21.25
C PHE A 518 -1.07 8.75 20.53
N SER A 519 0.08 9.16 20.01
CA SER A 519 0.21 10.42 19.24
C SER A 519 -0.71 10.46 18.03
N ARG A 520 -0.82 9.35 17.30
CA ARG A 520 -1.66 9.28 16.09
C ARG A 520 -3.14 9.33 16.40
N GLN A 521 -3.58 8.74 17.50
CA GLN A 521 -4.95 8.89 17.97
C GLN A 521 -5.26 10.36 18.24
N HIS A 522 -4.40 11.05 18.97
CA HIS A 522 -4.54 12.48 19.24
C HIS A 522 -4.47 13.35 17.98
N LEU A 523 -3.64 12.99 17.01
CA LEU A 523 -3.57 13.66 15.72
C LEU A 523 -4.91 13.55 14.96
N ARG A 524 -5.55 12.38 15.00
CA ARG A 524 -6.89 12.21 14.40
C ARG A 524 -7.96 13.06 15.07
N ASP A 525 -7.80 13.30 16.37
CA ASP A 525 -8.66 14.20 17.14
C ASP A 525 -8.32 15.69 16.91
N GLY A 526 -7.36 16.01 16.03
CA GLY A 526 -6.97 17.37 15.67
C GLY A 526 -5.88 18.00 16.55
N HIS A 527 -5.22 17.21 17.41
CA HIS A 527 -4.14 17.69 18.26
C HIS A 527 -2.78 17.54 17.57
N PHE A 528 -2.12 18.67 17.30
CA PHE A 528 -0.80 18.68 16.68
C PHE A 528 0.36 18.64 17.68
N ILE A 529 0.11 18.92 18.95
CA ILE A 529 1.13 18.95 19.98
C ILE A 529 0.59 18.22 21.21
N VAL A 530 1.33 17.22 21.68
CA VAL A 530 0.96 16.43 22.86
C VAL A 530 2.22 16.19 23.69
N LEU A 531 2.14 16.48 24.99
CA LEU A 531 3.20 16.19 25.96
C LEU A 531 2.58 15.39 27.10
N TRP A 532 3.14 14.24 27.41
CA TRP A 532 2.67 13.39 28.49
C TRP A 532 3.83 12.64 29.13
N LYS A 533 3.58 12.03 30.29
CA LYS A 533 4.59 11.28 31.04
C LYS A 533 3.98 10.02 31.63
N ASP A 534 4.81 9.00 31.77
CA ASP A 534 4.54 7.86 32.64
C ASP A 534 5.56 7.81 33.79
N ASN A 535 5.61 6.70 34.53
CA ASN A 535 6.52 6.56 35.66
C ASN A 535 8.01 6.53 35.26
N THR A 536 8.31 6.24 34.00
CA THR A 536 9.67 5.97 33.48
C THR A 536 10.16 7.05 32.51
N PHE A 537 9.27 7.54 31.64
CA PHE A 537 9.62 8.39 30.51
C PHE A 537 8.67 9.57 30.37
N THR A 538 9.18 10.64 29.78
CA THR A 538 8.40 11.77 29.27
C THR A 538 8.37 11.69 27.75
N TYR A 539 7.19 11.79 27.17
CA TYR A 539 6.94 11.67 25.74
C TYR A 539 6.45 12.99 25.19
N SER A 540 6.91 13.32 23.98
CA SER A 540 6.43 14.49 23.27
C SER A 540 6.20 14.20 21.80
N TYR A 541 5.10 14.73 21.29
CA TYR A 541 4.71 14.70 19.89
C TYR A 541 4.49 16.12 19.40
N PHE A 542 5.09 16.45 18.26
CA PHE A 542 4.93 17.72 17.56
C PHE A 542 4.68 17.48 16.08
N LEU A 543 3.63 18.08 15.56
CA LEU A 543 3.39 18.29 14.14
C LEU A 543 3.28 19.78 13.90
N TRP A 544 4.05 20.30 12.94
CA TRP A 544 4.02 21.72 12.63
C TRP A 544 4.15 21.98 11.15
N PHE A 545 3.79 23.20 10.77
CA PHE A 545 3.77 23.66 9.40
C PHE A 545 4.74 24.82 9.24
N GLU A 546 5.42 24.86 8.10
CA GLU A 546 6.30 25.95 7.70
C GLU A 546 5.98 26.41 6.28
N ASP A 547 6.26 27.67 5.97
CA ASP A 547 6.29 28.12 4.58
C ASP A 547 7.62 27.74 3.90
N GLN A 548 7.76 28.09 2.62
CA GLN A 548 9.00 27.82 1.88
C GLN A 548 10.22 28.58 2.41
N SER A 549 10.03 29.62 3.23
CA SER A 549 11.10 30.37 3.89
C SER A 549 11.52 29.78 5.23
N GLY A 550 10.82 28.74 5.72
CA GLY A 550 11.04 28.14 7.05
C GLY A 550 10.31 28.88 8.17
N THR A 551 9.39 29.80 7.83
CA THR A 551 8.59 30.50 8.84
C THR A 551 7.42 29.63 9.28
N SER A 552 7.24 29.47 10.60
CA SER A 552 6.15 28.66 11.16
C SER A 552 4.77 29.21 10.77
N LEU A 553 3.91 28.33 10.27
CA LEU A 553 2.54 28.62 9.86
C LEU A 553 1.55 28.02 10.87
N LYS A 554 0.50 28.78 11.18
CA LYS A 554 -0.64 28.30 11.95
C LYS A 554 -1.76 27.84 11.01
N PRO A 555 -2.41 26.70 11.28
CA PRO A 555 -3.61 26.26 10.55
C PRO A 555 -4.65 27.37 10.49
N ARG A 556 -5.23 27.59 9.31
CA ARG A 556 -6.30 28.59 9.12
C ARG A 556 -7.66 28.05 9.53
N VAL A 557 -7.81 26.73 9.43
CA VAL A 557 -9.01 25.98 9.80
C VAL A 557 -8.55 24.82 10.67
N GLN A 558 -9.29 24.54 11.75
CA GLN A 558 -9.04 23.34 12.54
C GLN A 558 -9.51 22.12 11.74
N PRO A 559 -8.67 21.08 11.59
CA PRO A 559 -9.09 19.89 10.88
C PRO A 559 -10.22 19.20 11.64
N THR A 560 -11.19 18.69 10.92
CA THR A 560 -12.17 17.75 11.47
C THR A 560 -11.56 16.36 11.58
N ALA A 561 -12.14 15.52 12.42
CA ALA A 561 -11.73 14.13 12.56
C ALA A 561 -11.72 13.45 11.17
N SER A 562 -10.56 12.89 10.80
CA SER A 562 -10.37 12.25 9.51
C SER A 562 -10.71 10.76 9.58
N GLU A 563 -11.41 10.29 8.55
CA GLU A 563 -11.64 8.86 8.33
C GLU A 563 -10.34 8.12 7.98
N LEU A 564 -9.35 8.82 7.41
CA LEU A 564 -8.03 8.25 7.12
C LEU A 564 -7.19 8.10 8.39
N PHE A 565 -6.41 7.02 8.43
CA PHE A 565 -5.40 6.81 9.44
C PHE A 565 -4.11 7.59 9.09
N PRO A 566 -3.41 8.18 10.08
CA PRO A 566 -2.13 8.83 9.85
C PRO A 566 -1.11 7.89 9.20
N GLY A 567 -0.65 8.25 8.01
CA GLY A 567 0.22 7.43 7.17
C GLY A 567 0.13 7.79 5.69
N ILE A 568 0.76 6.96 4.85
CA ILE A 568 0.83 7.14 3.39
C ILE A 568 0.42 5.90 2.60
N LEU A 569 0.24 4.76 3.26
CA LEU A 569 -0.20 3.52 2.61
C LEU A 569 -1.69 3.59 2.29
N ASN A 570 -2.54 4.07 3.21
CA ASN A 570 -3.98 4.23 2.99
C ASN A 570 -4.33 5.59 2.34
N GLY A 571 -3.54 6.00 1.35
CA GLY A 571 -3.53 7.39 0.86
C GLY A 571 -2.77 8.32 1.80
N ASP A 572 -2.39 9.49 1.29
CA ASP A 572 -1.59 10.45 2.04
C ASP A 572 -2.48 11.27 2.98
N TYR A 573 -2.42 10.89 4.25
CA TYR A 573 -3.11 11.58 5.32
C TYR A 573 -2.66 13.05 5.44
N TYR A 574 -1.37 13.30 5.28
CA TYR A 574 -0.77 14.61 5.52
C TYR A 574 -1.08 15.57 4.37
N GLU A 575 -1.19 15.09 3.14
CA GLU A 575 -1.70 15.87 2.02
C GLU A 575 -3.14 16.35 2.29
N LYS A 576 -4.04 15.46 2.70
CA LYS A 576 -5.42 15.85 3.04
C LYS A 576 -5.48 16.79 4.25
N LEU A 577 -4.63 16.54 5.26
CA LEU A 577 -4.53 17.42 6.43
C LEU A 577 -4.11 18.84 6.01
N LEU A 578 -3.14 18.97 5.09
CA LEU A 578 -2.70 20.25 4.55
C LEU A 578 -3.81 20.95 3.75
N GLU A 579 -4.56 20.23 2.92
CA GLU A 579 -5.71 20.76 2.18
C GLU A 579 -6.79 21.30 3.13
N GLN A 580 -7.07 20.61 4.23
CA GLN A 580 -8.02 21.05 5.25
C GLN A 580 -7.52 22.25 6.05
N CYS A 581 -6.27 22.23 6.50
CA CYS A 581 -5.69 23.30 7.32
C CYS A 581 -5.45 24.58 6.51
N PHE A 582 -5.18 24.47 5.20
CA PHE A 582 -4.78 25.58 4.32
C PHE A 582 -5.49 25.57 2.95
N PRO A 583 -6.82 25.61 2.87
CA PRO A 583 -7.58 25.38 1.63
C PRO A 583 -7.34 26.39 0.50
N ARG A 584 -6.80 27.58 0.82
CA ARG A 584 -6.49 28.64 -0.15
C ARG A 584 -5.02 28.68 -0.56
N MET A 585 -4.19 27.81 -0.01
CA MET A 585 -2.78 27.74 -0.36
C MET A 585 -2.56 26.66 -1.41
N PRO A 586 -1.78 26.94 -2.47
CA PRO A 586 -1.48 25.94 -3.47
C PRO A 586 -0.61 24.81 -2.88
N LYS A 587 -0.79 23.59 -3.41
CA LYS A 587 -0.03 22.40 -3.01
C LYS A 587 1.49 22.66 -3.10
N GLY A 588 2.24 22.13 -2.14
CA GLY A 588 3.70 22.25 -2.09
C GLY A 588 4.26 23.57 -1.55
N LYS A 589 3.41 24.55 -1.19
CA LYS A 589 3.88 25.80 -0.54
C LYS A 589 3.96 25.73 0.98
N VAL A 590 3.29 24.76 1.59
CA VAL A 590 3.34 24.50 3.02
C VAL A 590 4.11 23.22 3.23
N ARG A 591 5.14 23.25 4.06
CA ARG A 591 5.87 22.07 4.52
C ARG A 591 5.24 21.57 5.80
N CYS A 592 5.24 20.25 5.98
CA CYS A 592 4.70 19.57 7.16
C CYS A 592 5.80 18.71 7.76
N TYR A 593 6.05 18.89 9.05
CA TYR A 593 7.06 18.16 9.79
C TYR A 593 6.45 17.49 11.00
N GLU A 594 7.00 16.35 11.37
CA GLU A 594 6.54 15.54 12.48
C GLU A 594 7.74 15.08 13.33
N LEU A 595 7.65 15.23 14.64
CA LEU A 595 8.71 14.87 15.59
C LEU A 595 8.12 14.15 16.80
N PHE A 596 8.69 12.98 17.09
CA PHE A 596 8.43 12.20 18.29
C PHE A 596 9.70 12.20 19.14
N CYS A 597 9.58 12.39 20.46
CA CYS A 597 10.71 12.25 21.37
C CYS A 597 10.34 11.47 22.63
N VAL A 598 11.27 10.65 23.09
CA VAL A 598 11.24 9.95 24.37
C VAL A 598 12.39 10.49 25.21
N HIS A 599 12.07 11.05 26.36
CA HIS A 599 13.03 11.48 27.37
C HIS A 599 12.87 10.67 28.65
N LEU A 600 13.90 10.61 29.49
CA LEU A 600 13.79 10.07 30.85
C LEU A 600 12.75 10.87 31.66
N GLY A 601 12.03 10.21 32.57
CA GLY A 601 10.92 10.80 33.34
C GLY A 601 11.29 12.03 34.19
N LEU A 602 12.58 12.25 34.46
CA LEU A 602 13.10 13.42 35.17
C LEU A 602 13.18 14.68 34.28
N ALA A 603 13.09 14.55 32.96
CA ALA A 603 13.15 15.68 32.05
C ALA A 603 11.93 16.60 32.24
N THR A 604 12.18 17.89 32.44
CA THR A 604 11.12 18.89 32.57
C THR A 604 10.52 19.24 31.20
N ALA A 605 9.26 19.69 31.17
CA ALA A 605 8.61 20.13 29.93
C ALA A 605 9.41 21.21 29.18
N SER A 606 10.05 22.13 29.90
CA SER A 606 10.91 23.17 29.31
C SER A 606 12.14 22.57 28.63
N CYS A 607 12.79 21.60 29.26
CA CYS A 607 13.93 20.88 28.69
C CYS A 607 13.53 20.12 27.42
N VAL A 608 12.41 19.40 27.46
CA VAL A 608 11.88 18.68 26.28
C VAL A 608 11.61 19.65 25.13
N LEU A 609 10.95 20.78 25.38
CA LEU A 609 10.67 21.78 24.34
C LEU A 609 11.93 22.41 23.75
N GLU A 610 12.94 22.70 24.56
CA GLU A 610 14.23 23.21 24.10
C GLU A 610 14.95 22.17 23.22
N HIS A 611 15.03 20.93 23.69
CA HIS A 611 15.65 19.84 22.96
C HIS A 611 14.97 19.62 21.60
N SER A 612 13.64 19.54 21.58
CA SER A 612 12.87 19.36 20.34
C SER A 612 13.11 20.47 19.32
N ARG A 613 13.21 21.74 19.75
CA ARG A 613 13.53 22.88 18.87
C ARG A 613 14.94 22.80 18.28
N ARG A 614 15.93 22.43 19.11
CA ARG A 614 17.32 22.28 18.66
C ARG A 614 17.46 21.10 17.70
N LEU A 615 16.84 19.96 18.05
CA LEU A 615 16.76 18.77 17.19
C LEU A 615 16.20 19.11 15.81
N SER A 616 15.02 19.76 15.75
CA SER A 616 14.41 20.12 14.46
C SER A 616 15.29 21.07 13.63
N ALA A 617 16.03 21.96 14.30
CA ALA A 617 16.88 22.95 13.63
C ALA A 617 18.19 22.37 13.07
N THR A 618 18.67 21.23 13.56
CA THR A 618 19.97 20.67 13.16
C THR A 618 19.88 19.28 12.51
N VAL A 619 18.75 18.57 12.62
CA VAL A 619 18.63 17.18 12.11
C VAL A 619 18.89 17.06 10.60
N TRP A 620 18.66 18.13 9.83
CA TRP A 620 18.96 18.19 8.39
C TRP A 620 20.47 18.08 8.08
N GLU A 621 21.35 18.41 9.04
CA GLU A 621 22.80 18.28 8.87
C GLU A 621 23.21 16.81 8.66
N VAL A 622 22.44 15.87 9.21
CA VAL A 622 22.70 14.42 9.07
C VAL A 622 22.42 13.94 7.64
N THR A 623 21.45 14.54 6.96
CA THR A 623 21.11 14.18 5.58
C THR A 623 21.88 14.98 4.55
N GLY A 624 22.56 16.06 4.96
CA GLY A 624 23.31 16.95 4.07
C GLY A 624 22.45 17.66 3.02
N ARG A 625 21.12 17.59 3.16
CA ARG A 625 20.16 18.27 2.28
C ARG A 625 19.49 19.36 3.10
N PRO A 626 19.78 20.65 2.84
CA PRO A 626 18.98 21.70 3.45
C PRO A 626 17.52 21.48 3.07
N SER A 627 16.60 21.77 3.99
CA SER A 627 15.14 21.68 3.76
C SER A 627 14.65 22.57 2.60
N ASN A 628 15.52 23.37 1.98
CA ASN A 628 15.22 24.20 0.83
C ASN A 628 15.38 23.50 -0.52
N LEU A 629 14.25 23.46 -1.25
CA LEU A 629 14.09 23.01 -2.64
C LEU A 629 14.73 23.94 -3.70
N LEU A 630 15.62 24.86 -3.31
CA LEU A 630 16.28 25.79 -4.24
C LEU A 630 17.75 25.45 -4.55
N ASP A 631 18.34 24.41 -3.95
CA ASP A 631 19.77 24.07 -4.16
C ASP A 631 20.02 22.82 -5.01
N LEU A 632 19.06 22.36 -5.80
CA LEU A 632 19.30 21.35 -6.85
C LEU A 632 18.57 21.69 -8.15
N PHE A 633 18.97 22.81 -8.76
CA PHE A 633 18.98 23.01 -10.20
C PHE A 633 20.27 23.73 -10.63
#